data_AF-A0A3C0ADR3-F1
#
_entry.id   AF-A0A3C0ADR3-F1
#
_cell.length_a   1.000
_cell.length_b   1.000
_cell.length_c   1.000
_cell.angle_alpha   90.00
_cell.angle_beta   90.00
_cell.angle_gamma   90.00
#
_symmetry.space_group_name_H-M   'P 1'
#
loop_
_entity.id
_entity.type
_entity.pdbx_description
1 polymer ?
#
loop_
_entity_poly.entity_id
_entity_poly.type
_entity_poly.pdbx_seq_one_letter_code
_entity_poly.pdbx_strand_id
1 'polypeptide(L)'
;QFEIGQRATVFTSSKGEITRFSVREAVAKKTGEPASGSKKTMKERKSTVTSGAEPAAQGWTQFRGPDRRNISYETGLSKDWNQNPPKLLWTARGLGEGYSSVSLSGNLLYTMGTKGNEETVIAIDVNTGEIAWTHSNGPMFQNNQGNGPRSTPTIDGDQIYALGANGNLVSLSAKDGNVEWSKNILQEFNARNIVWGISESPLIDGDQLICTPGGQGATMVALKKQDGSLIWKSNVPGNPQAGYASAITINTGGIRQYVNFTHAGVMGIEAASGRPLWGNDKAANKTANCSAPVFFAEKNSIFYASGYGTGGALVQLSAAQNGVNAQLAFFTPEMKNHHGGMVEVDGFLYGASDPGVLICINLSNGQTVWQDRSVG
;
A
#
# COMPACT_ATOMS: atom_id res chain seq x y z
N GLN A 1 -10.06 28.92 28.64
CA GLN A 1 -10.27 28.66 30.07
C GLN A 1 -10.50 27.16 30.15
N PHE A 2 -9.65 26.41 30.85
CA PHE A 2 -9.80 24.95 31.02
C PHE A 2 -10.08 24.67 32.48
N GLU A 3 -10.94 23.70 32.74
CA GLU A 3 -11.21 23.21 34.08
C GLU A 3 -10.16 22.18 34.49
N ILE A 4 -9.78 22.17 35.77
CA ILE A 4 -8.82 21.21 36.31
C ILE A 4 -9.39 19.80 36.14
N GLY A 5 -8.64 18.93 35.45
CA GLY A 5 -9.07 17.57 35.13
C GLY A 5 -9.56 17.40 33.70
N GLN A 6 -9.57 18.43 32.86
CA GLN A 6 -9.78 18.24 31.42
C GLN A 6 -8.48 17.82 30.73
N ARG A 7 -8.53 16.83 29.81
CA ARG A 7 -7.42 16.54 28.90
C ARG A 7 -7.56 17.42 27.67
N ALA A 8 -6.53 18.22 27.42
CA ALA A 8 -6.44 19.04 26.23
C ALA A 8 -5.38 18.45 25.29
N THR A 9 -5.76 18.21 24.04
CA THR A 9 -4.83 17.81 22.98
C THR A 9 -4.58 19.00 22.08
N VAL A 10 -3.31 19.37 21.96
CA VAL A 10 -2.86 20.51 21.15
C VAL A 10 -2.13 19.96 19.94
N PHE A 11 -2.68 20.21 18.75
CA PHE A 11 -2.04 19.85 17.50
C PHE A 11 -1.26 21.06 17.00
N THR A 12 0.03 20.87 16.76
CA THR A 12 0.90 21.93 16.24
C THR A 12 1.34 21.60 14.82
N SER A 13 1.53 22.63 13.99
CA SER A 13 2.22 22.51 12.72
C SER A 13 3.71 22.19 12.96
N SER A 14 4.42 21.82 11.89
CA SER A 14 5.88 21.67 11.93
C SER A 14 6.63 22.95 12.33
N LYS A 15 5.95 24.12 12.32
CA LYS A 15 6.47 25.41 12.79
C LYS A 15 6.09 25.75 14.24
N GLY A 16 5.42 24.83 14.94
CA GLY A 16 4.98 25.01 16.33
C GLY A 16 3.70 25.84 16.49
N GLU A 17 3.01 26.17 15.39
CA GLU A 17 1.74 26.90 15.45
C GLU A 17 0.61 25.96 15.79
N ILE A 18 -0.27 26.33 16.71
CA ILE A 18 -1.43 25.50 17.08
C ILE A 18 -2.42 25.50 15.92
N THR A 19 -2.61 24.36 15.25
CA THR A 19 -3.50 24.22 14.09
C THR A 19 -4.86 23.65 14.47
N ARG A 20 -4.94 22.92 15.58
CA ARG A 20 -6.18 22.38 16.12
C ARG A 20 -6.03 22.19 17.62
N PHE A 21 -7.15 22.35 18.30
CA PHE A 21 -7.22 22.26 19.73
C PHE A 21 -8.49 21.51 20.13
N SER A 22 -8.37 20.49 20.99
CA SER A 22 -9.52 19.76 21.53
C SER A 22 -9.42 19.62 23.04
N VAL A 23 -10.55 19.72 23.73
CA VAL A 23 -10.68 19.53 25.18
C VAL A 23 -11.74 18.50 25.44
N ARG A 24 -11.46 17.54 26.31
CA ARG A 24 -12.45 16.61 26.83
C ARG A 24 -12.36 16.55 28.35
N GLU A 25 -13.52 16.42 28.98
CA GLU A 25 -13.61 16.16 30.42
C GLU A 25 -12.94 14.82 30.74
N ALA A 26 -12.04 14.79 31.73
CA ALA A 26 -11.60 13.51 32.24
C ALA A 26 -12.64 12.92 33.19
N VAL A 27 -12.70 11.61 33.18
CA VAL A 27 -13.46 10.79 34.12
C VAL A 27 -12.96 11.08 35.56
N ALA A 28 -13.86 11.52 36.44
CA ALA A 28 -13.60 11.86 37.85
C ALA A 28 -13.38 10.60 38.74
N LYS A 29 -12.70 10.60 39.91
CA LYS A 29 -11.98 11.61 40.72
C LYS A 29 -11.23 10.95 41.91
N LYS A 30 -10.19 11.63 42.45
CA LYS A 30 -9.96 12.07 43.87
C LYS A 30 -8.47 12.39 44.06
N THR A 31 -7.94 13.38 44.81
CA THR A 31 -8.36 14.62 45.52
C THR A 31 -7.04 15.32 45.90
N GLY A 32 -6.94 16.65 45.82
CA GLY A 32 -5.82 17.43 46.40
C GLY A 32 -5.56 18.80 45.74
N GLU A 33 -5.69 19.89 46.52
CA GLU A 33 -5.64 21.31 46.13
C GLU A 33 -4.22 21.92 45.91
N PRO A 34 -4.10 23.14 45.33
CA PRO A 34 -3.02 23.50 44.40
C PRO A 34 -2.07 24.62 44.88
N ALA A 35 -1.00 24.89 44.12
CA ALA A 35 -0.20 26.11 44.22
C ALA A 35 0.08 26.76 42.84
N SER A 36 0.04 28.10 42.83
CA SER A 36 0.04 29.04 41.70
C SER A 36 1.41 29.35 41.11
N GLY A 37 1.46 29.76 39.82
CA GLY A 37 2.65 30.42 39.24
C GLY A 37 2.42 31.06 37.86
N SER A 38 2.80 32.32 37.73
CA SER A 38 2.51 33.35 36.70
C SER A 38 3.03 33.14 35.26
N LYS A 39 2.30 33.76 34.31
CA LYS A 39 2.62 33.96 32.87
C LYS A 39 3.77 34.94 32.62
N LYS A 40 4.55 34.72 31.55
CA LYS A 40 5.34 35.76 30.85
C LYS A 40 5.27 35.60 29.32
N THR A 41 5.32 36.76 28.67
CA THR A 41 4.96 37.12 27.28
C THR A 41 6.07 36.81 26.26
N MET A 42 5.68 36.42 25.03
CA MET A 42 6.55 36.20 23.86
C MET A 42 6.98 37.52 23.20
N LYS A 43 8.21 37.54 22.66
CA LYS A 43 8.72 38.57 21.73
C LYS A 43 9.05 37.88 20.40
N GLU A 44 8.44 38.35 19.31
CA GLU A 44 8.69 37.89 17.94
C GLU A 44 10.06 38.34 17.42
N ARG A 45 10.72 37.49 16.63
CA ARG A 45 11.80 37.88 15.70
C ARG A 45 11.62 37.19 14.34
N LYS A 46 11.85 38.01 13.31
CA LYS A 46 11.60 37.81 11.87
C LYS A 46 12.31 36.60 11.28
N SER A 47 11.61 35.97 10.32
CA SER A 47 12.04 34.85 9.51
C SER A 47 12.97 35.27 8.36
N THR A 48 14.01 34.47 8.13
CA THR A 48 14.76 34.41 6.87
C THR A 48 14.49 33.04 6.26
N VAL A 49 13.97 33.03 5.03
CA VAL A 49 13.63 31.83 4.26
C VAL A 49 14.89 31.29 3.59
N THR A 50 15.25 30.05 3.91
CA THR A 50 16.13 29.22 3.08
C THR A 50 15.32 28.03 2.60
N SER A 51 15.24 27.87 1.29
CA SER A 51 14.67 26.72 0.58
C SER A 51 15.47 25.47 0.92
N GLY A 52 14.87 24.56 1.70
CA GLY A 52 15.36 23.21 1.93
C GLY A 52 14.39 22.23 1.27
N ALA A 53 14.95 21.21 0.59
CA ALA A 53 14.24 20.10 0.00
C ALA A 53 13.17 19.53 0.95
N GLU A 54 12.00 19.19 0.40
CA GLU A 54 10.95 18.48 1.14
C GLU A 54 11.56 17.23 1.78
N PRO A 55 11.32 16.97 3.09
CA PRO A 55 11.74 15.72 3.68
C PRO A 55 11.03 14.58 2.95
N ALA A 56 11.79 13.60 2.47
CA ALA A 56 11.27 12.30 2.04
C ALA A 56 10.31 11.80 3.12
N ALA A 57 9.13 11.31 2.70
CA ALA A 57 8.08 10.89 3.62
C ALA A 57 8.65 9.96 4.70
N GLN A 58 8.63 10.42 5.95
CA GLN A 58 9.08 9.64 7.10
C GLN A 58 8.03 8.55 7.37
N GLY A 59 8.19 7.37 6.77
CA GLY A 59 7.39 6.21 7.12
C GLY A 59 7.14 5.18 6.02
N TRP A 60 6.36 4.17 6.38
CA TRP A 60 5.88 3.11 5.50
C TRP A 60 4.59 3.56 4.82
N THR A 61 4.69 4.50 3.87
CA THR A 61 3.52 5.25 3.36
C THR A 61 2.58 4.48 2.45
N GLN A 62 2.91 3.25 2.09
CA GLN A 62 2.16 2.47 1.11
C GLN A 62 2.33 0.97 1.32
N PHE A 63 1.48 0.19 0.65
CA PHE A 63 1.59 -1.27 0.61
C PHE A 63 2.99 -1.73 0.20
N ARG A 64 3.59 -2.61 1.00
CA ARG A 64 4.98 -3.12 0.84
C ARG A 64 6.07 -2.04 0.96
N GLY A 65 5.77 -0.88 1.54
CA GLY A 65 6.74 0.14 1.90
C GLY A 65 7.14 1.06 0.74
N PRO A 66 8.09 2.00 0.97
CA PRO A 66 8.45 3.05 0.00
C PRO A 66 8.81 2.55 -1.40
N ASP A 67 9.50 1.41 -1.48
CA ASP A 67 9.93 0.80 -2.74
C ASP A 67 8.99 -0.32 -3.23
N ARG A 68 7.90 -0.60 -2.50
CA ARG A 68 7.01 -1.75 -2.70
C ARG A 68 7.70 -3.13 -2.71
N ARG A 69 8.87 -3.23 -2.07
CA ARG A 69 9.68 -4.47 -1.97
C ARG A 69 9.38 -5.28 -0.71
N ASN A 70 8.65 -4.71 0.24
CA ASN A 70 8.39 -5.30 1.57
C ASN A 70 9.67 -5.50 2.39
N ILE A 71 10.61 -4.55 2.28
CA ILE A 71 11.90 -4.53 3.00
C ILE A 71 11.94 -3.26 3.86
N SER A 72 12.24 -3.43 5.14
CA SER A 72 12.58 -2.31 6.03
C SER A 72 14.09 -2.16 6.10
N TYR A 73 14.58 -0.93 6.00
CA TYR A 73 16.00 -0.58 6.15
C TYR A 73 16.35 -0.09 7.57
N GLU A 74 15.40 -0.17 8.51
CA GLU A 74 15.68 0.15 9.90
C GLU A 74 16.71 -0.81 10.50
N THR A 75 17.57 -0.28 11.36
CA THR A 75 18.67 -1.02 11.99
C THR A 75 18.57 -0.92 13.51
N GLY A 76 19.38 -1.71 14.23
CA GLY A 76 19.35 -1.72 15.70
C GLY A 76 18.13 -2.43 16.30
N LEU A 77 17.37 -3.17 15.48
CA LEU A 77 16.26 -4.00 15.97
C LEU A 77 16.79 -5.10 16.90
N SER A 78 16.10 -5.31 18.03
CA SER A 78 16.41 -6.41 18.93
C SER A 78 16.23 -7.74 18.20
N LYS A 79 17.32 -8.52 18.14
CA LYS A 79 17.32 -9.88 17.55
C LYS A 79 17.12 -10.98 18.60
N ASP A 80 17.22 -10.65 19.88
CA ASP A 80 17.03 -11.60 20.99
C ASP A 80 15.70 -11.32 21.69
N TRP A 81 14.63 -11.90 21.14
CA TRP A 81 13.29 -11.78 21.72
C TRP A 81 13.09 -12.67 22.95
N ASN A 82 14.01 -13.61 23.21
CA ASN A 82 13.97 -14.43 24.42
C ASN A 82 14.38 -13.61 25.65
N GLN A 83 15.41 -12.78 25.51
CA GLN A 83 15.87 -11.89 26.59
C GLN A 83 15.16 -10.53 26.58
N ASN A 84 14.88 -9.99 25.39
CA ASN A 84 14.33 -8.65 25.21
C ASN A 84 13.09 -8.70 24.30
N PRO A 85 11.97 -9.29 24.78
CA PRO A 85 10.74 -9.36 24.00
C PRO A 85 10.19 -7.95 23.72
N PRO A 86 9.61 -7.72 22.53
CA PRO A 86 8.99 -6.45 22.21
C PRO A 86 7.83 -6.16 23.16
N LYS A 87 7.78 -4.94 23.70
CA LYS A 87 6.67 -4.50 24.54
C LYS A 87 5.48 -4.09 23.68
N LEU A 88 4.31 -4.66 23.95
CA LEU A 88 3.05 -4.18 23.38
C LEU A 88 2.77 -2.75 23.88
N LEU A 89 2.77 -1.78 22.96
CA LEU A 89 2.51 -0.38 23.29
C LEU A 89 1.00 -0.09 23.42
N TRP A 90 0.20 -0.55 22.45
CA TRP A 90 -1.24 -0.38 22.42
C TRP A 90 -1.91 -1.38 21.46
N THR A 91 -3.24 -1.46 21.50
CA THR A 91 -4.05 -2.21 20.54
C THR A 91 -5.24 -1.36 20.14
N ALA A 92 -5.35 -1.05 18.84
CA ALA A 92 -6.52 -0.38 18.29
C ALA A 92 -7.68 -1.40 18.11
N ARG A 93 -8.91 -0.99 18.41
CA ARG A 93 -10.12 -1.82 18.31
C ARG A 93 -11.24 -1.07 17.60
N GLY A 94 -12.24 -1.81 17.12
CA GLY A 94 -13.37 -1.22 16.40
C GLY A 94 -13.03 -0.79 14.97
N LEU A 95 -12.04 -1.46 14.35
CA LEU A 95 -11.64 -1.20 12.96
C LEU A 95 -12.53 -1.92 11.93
N GLY A 96 -13.36 -2.87 12.38
CA GLY A 96 -14.22 -3.68 11.53
C GLY A 96 -13.50 -4.82 10.83
N GLU A 97 -14.15 -5.38 9.81
CA GLU A 97 -13.63 -6.43 8.95
C GLU A 97 -12.83 -5.83 7.78
N GLY A 98 -11.85 -6.56 7.27
CA GLY A 98 -11.07 -6.16 6.11
C GLY A 98 -9.72 -6.88 6.04
N TYR A 99 -9.04 -6.69 4.92
CA TYR A 99 -7.71 -7.25 4.63
C TYR A 99 -6.63 -6.19 4.44
N SER A 100 -6.98 -4.92 4.69
CA SER A 100 -6.05 -3.80 4.59
C SER A 100 -4.85 -4.01 5.52
N SER A 101 -3.65 -3.71 5.03
CA SER A 101 -2.48 -3.56 5.89
C SER A 101 -2.51 -2.16 6.52
N VAL A 102 -1.34 -1.64 6.90
CA VAL A 102 -1.19 -0.30 7.48
C VAL A 102 -0.20 0.51 6.66
N SER A 103 -0.50 1.80 6.52
CA SER A 103 0.44 2.79 6.02
C SER A 103 0.70 3.83 7.09
N LEU A 104 1.93 4.31 7.21
CA LEU A 104 2.38 5.21 8.26
C LEU A 104 2.99 6.47 7.65
N SER A 105 2.56 7.63 8.13
CA SER A 105 3.19 8.92 7.86
C SER A 105 3.15 9.80 9.11
N GLY A 106 4.33 10.20 9.59
CA GLY A 106 4.43 10.97 10.83
C GLY A 106 3.78 10.25 12.02
N ASN A 107 2.80 10.91 12.67
CA ASN A 107 2.12 10.39 13.85
C ASN A 107 0.82 9.62 13.56
N LEU A 108 0.44 9.45 12.29
CA LEU A 108 -0.79 8.79 11.91
C LEU A 108 -0.53 7.50 11.14
N LEU A 109 -1.20 6.45 11.58
CA LEU A 109 -1.30 5.16 10.90
C LEU A 109 -2.67 5.08 10.22
N TYR A 110 -2.68 4.67 8.96
CA TYR A 110 -3.87 4.59 8.13
C TYR A 110 -4.12 3.16 7.68
N THR A 111 -5.38 2.74 7.71
CA THR A 111 -5.83 1.43 7.26
C THR A 111 -7.25 1.53 6.72
N MET A 112 -7.81 0.42 6.24
CA MET A 112 -9.22 0.32 5.90
C MET A 112 -9.88 -0.87 6.61
N GLY A 113 -11.14 -0.69 7.00
CA GLY A 113 -11.97 -1.75 7.52
C GLY A 113 -13.45 -1.44 7.30
N THR A 114 -14.34 -1.87 8.20
CA THR A 114 -15.78 -1.66 8.06
C THR A 114 -16.40 -0.95 9.26
N LYS A 115 -17.45 -0.16 8.99
CA LYS A 115 -18.30 0.45 10.02
C LYS A 115 -19.75 0.36 9.56
N GLY A 116 -20.53 -0.47 10.24
CA GLY A 116 -21.87 -0.81 9.75
C GLY A 116 -21.81 -1.52 8.39
N ASN A 117 -22.51 -1.00 7.39
CA ASN A 117 -22.56 -1.56 6.04
C ASN A 117 -21.65 -0.82 5.04
N GLU A 118 -20.60 -0.15 5.53
CA GLU A 118 -19.69 0.66 4.72
C GLU A 118 -18.24 0.21 4.89
N GLU A 119 -17.46 0.30 3.82
CA GLU A 119 -15.99 0.29 3.90
C GLU A 119 -15.54 1.66 4.43
N THR A 120 -14.50 1.70 5.25
CA THR A 120 -14.09 2.91 5.96
C THR A 120 -12.58 3.05 5.95
N VAL A 121 -12.07 4.23 5.59
CA VAL A 121 -10.67 4.63 5.81
C VAL A 121 -10.55 5.11 7.25
N ILE A 122 -9.54 4.62 7.97
CA ILE A 122 -9.37 4.87 9.40
C ILE A 122 -7.97 5.41 9.64
N ALA A 123 -7.88 6.53 10.36
CA ALA A 123 -6.63 7.06 10.87
C ALA A 123 -6.51 6.82 12.37
N ILE A 124 -5.34 6.37 12.82
CA ILE A 124 -5.02 6.01 14.20
C ILE A 124 -3.82 6.84 14.64
N ASP A 125 -3.89 7.45 15.83
CA ASP A 125 -2.74 8.11 16.45
C ASP A 125 -1.76 7.06 16.98
N VAL A 126 -0.53 7.07 16.47
CA VAL A 126 0.51 6.09 16.82
C VAL A 126 0.96 6.17 18.27
N ASN A 127 0.75 7.30 18.95
CA ASN A 127 1.15 7.48 20.34
C ASN A 127 0.12 6.89 21.31
N THR A 128 -1.15 6.84 20.92
CA THR A 128 -2.25 6.43 21.81
C THR A 128 -2.94 5.15 21.37
N GLY A 129 -2.88 4.79 20.08
CA GLY A 129 -3.65 3.71 19.48
C GLY A 129 -5.13 4.06 19.29
N GLU A 130 -5.53 5.31 19.49
CA GLU A 130 -6.91 5.77 19.35
C GLU A 130 -7.21 6.21 17.91
N ILE A 131 -8.46 6.02 17.48
CA ILE A 131 -8.94 6.50 16.19
C ILE A 131 -8.96 8.04 16.21
N ALA A 132 -8.16 8.64 15.33
CA ALA A 132 -8.10 10.09 15.13
C ALA A 132 -9.27 10.59 14.28
N TRP A 133 -9.57 9.88 13.18
CA TRP A 133 -10.71 10.14 12.30
C TRP A 133 -11.08 8.89 11.47
N THR A 134 -12.28 8.90 10.89
CA THR A 134 -12.76 7.87 9.96
C THR A 134 -13.48 8.51 8.78
N HIS A 135 -13.39 7.92 7.59
CA HIS A 135 -14.11 8.34 6.39
C HIS A 135 -14.81 7.14 5.72
N SER A 136 -16.12 7.24 5.45
CA SER A 136 -16.86 6.19 4.70
C SER A 136 -16.44 6.20 3.22
N ASN A 137 -16.05 5.05 2.68
CA ASN A 137 -15.64 4.88 1.29
C ASN A 137 -16.63 3.99 0.50
N GLY A 138 -17.92 4.14 0.79
CA GLY A 138 -19.02 3.47 0.10
C GLY A 138 -19.39 2.10 0.69
N PRO A 139 -20.28 1.36 0.02
CA PRO A 139 -20.89 0.16 0.58
C PRO A 139 -19.86 -0.94 0.79
N MET A 140 -20.03 -1.68 1.90
CA MET A 140 -19.23 -2.85 2.25
C MET A 140 -19.31 -3.91 1.16
N PHE A 141 -18.15 -4.37 0.67
CA PHE A 141 -18.09 -5.56 -0.16
C PHE A 141 -18.40 -6.80 0.67
N GLN A 142 -19.26 -7.69 0.16
CA GLN A 142 -19.69 -8.90 0.86
C GLN A 142 -19.39 -10.13 0.02
N ASN A 143 -18.78 -11.15 0.64
CA ASN A 143 -18.63 -12.48 0.05
C ASN A 143 -18.44 -13.56 1.14
N ASN A 144 -18.23 -14.80 0.70
CA ASN A 144 -17.99 -15.93 1.60
C ASN A 144 -16.53 -16.10 2.06
N GLN A 145 -15.66 -15.15 1.73
CA GLN A 145 -14.23 -15.14 2.08
C GLN A 145 -13.86 -13.86 2.85
N GLY A 146 -14.77 -13.34 3.68
CA GLY A 146 -14.56 -12.14 4.51
C GLY A 146 -14.94 -10.83 3.83
N ASN A 147 -15.66 -9.96 4.54
CA ASN A 147 -16.21 -8.73 3.98
C ASN A 147 -15.19 -7.58 3.99
N GLY A 148 -15.59 -6.46 3.41
CA GLY A 148 -14.90 -5.19 3.55
C GLY A 148 -13.71 -4.98 2.60
N PRO A 149 -12.93 -3.92 2.85
CA PRO A 149 -11.88 -3.48 1.95
C PRO A 149 -10.65 -4.40 2.01
N ARG A 150 -9.88 -4.41 0.92
CA ARG A 150 -8.71 -5.30 0.74
C ARG A 150 -7.41 -4.57 0.44
N SER A 151 -7.54 -3.33 -0.03
CA SER A 151 -6.43 -2.46 -0.38
C SER A 151 -5.88 -1.77 0.86
N THR A 152 -4.61 -1.36 0.80
CA THR A 152 -3.98 -0.50 1.80
C THR A 152 -3.92 0.93 1.26
N PRO A 153 -4.30 1.96 2.05
CA PRO A 153 -4.19 3.35 1.60
C PRO A 153 -2.75 3.73 1.26
N THR A 154 -2.54 4.54 0.23
CA THR A 154 -1.24 5.11 -0.13
C THR A 154 -1.21 6.58 0.26
N ILE A 155 -0.12 7.02 0.89
CA ILE A 155 0.06 8.40 1.37
C ILE A 155 1.13 9.08 0.53
N ASP A 156 0.83 10.27 0.04
CA ASP A 156 1.78 11.14 -0.66
C ASP A 156 1.57 12.59 -0.22
N GLY A 157 2.56 13.13 0.50
CA GLY A 157 2.45 14.42 1.17
C GLY A 157 1.27 14.47 2.14
N ASP A 158 0.38 15.45 1.94
CA ASP A 158 -0.81 15.67 2.76
C ASP A 158 -2.06 14.93 2.23
N GLN A 159 -1.92 14.04 1.24
CA GLN A 159 -3.03 13.30 0.64
C GLN A 159 -2.94 11.79 0.89
N ILE A 160 -4.11 11.16 1.00
CA ILE A 160 -4.29 9.72 1.10
C ILE A 160 -5.15 9.24 -0.06
N TYR A 161 -4.72 8.17 -0.71
CA TYR A 161 -5.43 7.51 -1.78
C TYR A 161 -5.86 6.12 -1.33
N ALA A 162 -7.17 5.89 -1.25
CA ALA A 162 -7.74 4.64 -0.77
C ALA A 162 -8.70 4.05 -1.80
N LEU A 163 -8.60 2.74 -2.02
CA LEU A 163 -9.40 2.01 -3.01
C LEU A 163 -10.19 0.89 -2.34
N GLY A 164 -11.51 1.02 -2.33
CA GLY A 164 -12.43 0.02 -1.80
C GLY A 164 -12.58 -1.19 -2.71
N ALA A 165 -13.05 -2.32 -2.16
CA ALA A 165 -13.20 -3.57 -2.92
C ALA A 165 -14.30 -3.51 -3.99
N ASN A 166 -15.20 -2.52 -3.88
CA ASN A 166 -16.21 -2.17 -4.88
C ASN A 166 -15.73 -1.13 -5.91
N GLY A 167 -14.44 -0.79 -5.93
CA GLY A 167 -13.85 0.15 -6.88
C GLY A 167 -13.98 1.63 -6.51
N ASN A 168 -14.46 1.95 -5.29
CA ASN A 168 -14.52 3.33 -4.80
C ASN A 168 -13.11 3.83 -4.49
N LEU A 169 -12.59 4.69 -5.35
CA LEU A 169 -11.32 5.38 -5.19
C LEU A 169 -11.58 6.77 -4.62
N VAL A 170 -10.89 7.10 -3.53
CA VAL A 170 -11.02 8.40 -2.86
C VAL A 170 -9.64 9.00 -2.59
N SER A 171 -9.51 10.31 -2.79
CA SER A 171 -8.44 11.12 -2.24
C SER A 171 -8.95 11.87 -1.01
N LEU A 172 -8.23 11.77 0.09
CA LEU A 172 -8.54 12.40 1.36
C LEU A 172 -7.37 13.26 1.85
N SER A 173 -7.68 14.35 2.53
CA SER A 173 -6.72 15.06 3.38
C SER A 173 -6.22 14.14 4.50
N ALA A 174 -4.90 13.98 4.61
CA ALA A 174 -4.26 13.13 5.61
C ALA A 174 -4.52 13.63 7.04
N LYS A 175 -4.74 14.92 7.20
CA LYS A 175 -4.92 15.61 8.48
C LYS A 175 -6.25 15.29 9.14
N ASP A 176 -7.33 15.25 8.36
CA ASP A 176 -8.69 15.23 8.90
C ASP A 176 -9.68 14.34 8.15
N GLY A 177 -9.27 13.69 7.06
CA GLY A 177 -10.12 12.76 6.30
C GLY A 177 -11.18 13.46 5.45
N ASN A 178 -11.02 14.76 5.18
CA ASN A 178 -11.89 15.47 4.23
C ASN A 178 -11.64 14.99 2.80
N VAL A 179 -12.69 14.91 2.00
CA VAL A 179 -12.61 14.47 0.60
C VAL A 179 -12.06 15.58 -0.26
N GLU A 180 -11.00 15.28 -1.00
CA GLU A 180 -10.49 16.13 -2.08
C GLU A 180 -11.21 15.78 -3.39
N TRP A 181 -11.29 14.48 -3.71
CA TRP A 181 -12.08 13.96 -4.82
C TRP A 181 -12.39 12.48 -4.62
N SER A 182 -13.41 11.97 -5.31
CA SER A 182 -13.73 10.54 -5.33
C SER A 182 -14.31 10.11 -6.68
N LYS A 183 -14.16 8.83 -7.01
CA LYS A 183 -14.82 8.18 -8.16
C LYS A 183 -14.90 6.68 -8.00
N ASN A 184 -15.73 6.02 -8.80
CA ASN A 184 -15.73 4.56 -8.90
C ASN A 184 -15.01 4.11 -10.18
N ILE A 185 -13.87 3.43 -10.04
CA ILE A 185 -13.04 3.03 -11.19
C ILE A 185 -13.71 1.96 -12.06
N LEU A 186 -14.61 1.16 -11.50
CA LEU A 186 -15.32 0.13 -12.26
C LEU A 186 -16.36 0.77 -13.17
N GLN A 187 -17.11 1.75 -12.65
CA GLN A 187 -18.10 2.51 -13.41
C GLN A 187 -17.43 3.37 -14.49
N GLU A 188 -16.42 4.16 -14.12
CA GLU A 188 -15.72 5.09 -15.01
C GLU A 188 -15.09 4.37 -16.22
N PHE A 189 -14.50 3.20 -15.99
CA PHE A 189 -13.73 2.48 -17.00
C PHE A 189 -14.46 1.27 -17.58
N ASN A 190 -15.79 1.18 -17.39
CA ASN A 190 -16.63 0.09 -17.86
C ASN A 190 -16.03 -1.30 -17.53
N ALA A 191 -15.58 -1.44 -16.28
CA ALA A 191 -15.03 -2.66 -15.76
C ALA A 191 -16.05 -3.40 -14.89
N ARG A 192 -15.82 -4.70 -14.70
CA ARG A 192 -16.63 -5.54 -13.81
C ARG A 192 -15.84 -5.80 -12.55
N ASN A 193 -16.53 -5.87 -11.42
CA ASN A 193 -15.88 -6.33 -10.20
C ASN A 193 -15.47 -7.81 -10.36
N ILE A 194 -14.36 -8.18 -9.72
CA ILE A 194 -13.81 -9.54 -9.73
C ILE A 194 -14.33 -10.34 -8.53
N VAL A 195 -14.17 -11.67 -8.58
CA VAL A 195 -14.81 -12.62 -7.65
C VAL A 195 -14.60 -12.27 -6.18
N TRP A 196 -13.41 -11.85 -5.79
CA TRP A 196 -13.11 -11.42 -4.41
C TRP A 196 -12.93 -9.92 -4.25
N GLY A 197 -13.45 -9.10 -5.16
CA GLY A 197 -13.35 -7.64 -5.07
C GLY A 197 -11.97 -7.10 -5.46
N ILE A 198 -11.92 -5.81 -5.80
CA ILE A 198 -10.66 -5.12 -6.08
C ILE A 198 -9.78 -5.14 -4.83
N SER A 199 -8.51 -5.48 -5.01
CA SER A 199 -7.57 -5.69 -3.89
C SER A 199 -6.24 -4.95 -4.06
N GLU A 200 -6.06 -4.24 -5.18
CA GLU A 200 -4.82 -3.51 -5.41
C GLU A 200 -4.73 -2.28 -4.50
N SER A 201 -3.53 -2.00 -4.00
CA SER A 201 -3.24 -0.74 -3.31
C SER A 201 -2.73 0.27 -4.34
N PRO A 202 -3.40 1.43 -4.53
CA PRO A 202 -3.05 2.41 -5.56
C PRO A 202 -1.58 2.81 -5.49
N LEU A 203 -0.91 2.94 -6.63
CA LEU A 203 0.49 3.37 -6.71
C LEU A 203 0.53 4.86 -7.07
N ILE A 204 1.36 5.64 -6.35
CA ILE A 204 1.65 7.03 -6.69
C ILE A 204 3.05 7.11 -7.31
N ASP A 205 3.15 7.78 -8.44
CA ASP A 205 4.41 8.04 -9.15
C ASP A 205 4.39 9.45 -9.77
N GLY A 206 5.02 10.41 -9.07
CA GLY A 206 4.93 11.82 -9.41
C GLY A 206 3.50 12.34 -9.29
N ASP A 207 2.93 12.82 -10.40
CA ASP A 207 1.52 13.26 -10.46
C ASP A 207 0.53 12.15 -10.82
N GLN A 208 1.02 10.93 -11.08
CA GLN A 208 0.21 9.81 -11.54
C GLN A 208 -0.25 8.94 -10.36
N LEU A 209 -1.54 8.67 -10.29
CA LEU A 209 -2.14 7.61 -9.49
C LEU A 209 -2.52 6.45 -10.41
N ILE A 210 -1.93 5.29 -10.15
CA ILE A 210 -2.08 4.10 -10.97
C ILE A 210 -3.04 3.10 -10.31
N CYS A 211 -4.01 2.64 -11.10
CA CYS A 211 -4.92 1.55 -10.75
C CYS A 211 -5.23 0.68 -11.99
N THR A 212 -5.70 -0.53 -11.74
CA THR A 212 -5.93 -1.63 -12.69
C THR A 212 -7.39 -2.07 -12.64
N PRO A 213 -8.34 -1.25 -13.12
CA PRO A 213 -9.76 -1.60 -13.07
C PRO A 213 -10.09 -2.84 -13.92
N GLY A 214 -9.27 -3.17 -14.93
CA GLY A 214 -9.53 -4.32 -15.80
C GLY A 214 -10.68 -4.09 -16.79
N GLY A 215 -10.92 -2.82 -17.17
CA GLY A 215 -11.95 -2.43 -18.12
C GLY A 215 -11.55 -2.64 -19.57
N GLN A 216 -12.53 -2.66 -20.48
CA GLN A 216 -12.27 -2.81 -21.91
C GLN A 216 -11.52 -1.58 -22.46
N GLY A 217 -10.31 -1.79 -23.01
CA GLY A 217 -9.42 -0.70 -23.41
C GLY A 217 -8.90 0.15 -22.25
N ALA A 218 -9.07 -0.31 -21.02
CA ALA A 218 -8.70 0.37 -19.77
C ALA A 218 -8.24 -0.66 -18.73
N THR A 219 -7.35 -1.56 -19.10
CA THR A 219 -6.82 -2.59 -18.19
C THR A 219 -6.15 -1.92 -16.99
N MET A 220 -5.27 -0.97 -17.26
CA MET A 220 -4.61 -0.10 -16.29
C MET A 220 -4.83 1.35 -16.70
N VAL A 221 -4.94 2.24 -15.72
CA VAL A 221 -5.10 3.68 -15.94
C VAL A 221 -4.13 4.47 -15.06
N ALA A 222 -3.73 5.64 -15.56
CA ALA A 222 -3.16 6.69 -14.72
C ALA A 222 -4.15 7.83 -14.62
N LEU A 223 -4.36 8.28 -13.40
CA LEU A 223 -5.15 9.45 -13.06
C LEU A 223 -4.22 10.54 -12.51
N LYS A 224 -4.59 11.80 -12.65
CA LYS A 224 -3.94 12.88 -11.90
C LYS A 224 -4.28 12.71 -10.44
N LYS A 225 -3.27 12.65 -9.58
CA LYS A 225 -3.47 12.46 -8.14
C LYS A 225 -4.23 13.63 -7.49
N GLN A 226 -4.17 14.83 -8.09
CA GLN A 226 -4.79 16.04 -7.55
C GLN A 226 -6.31 16.09 -7.72
N ASP A 227 -6.86 15.57 -8.81
CA ASP A 227 -8.29 15.71 -9.15
C ASP A 227 -8.96 14.43 -9.68
N GLY A 228 -8.20 13.34 -9.83
CA GLY A 228 -8.68 12.07 -10.35
C GLY A 228 -8.96 12.05 -11.85
N SER A 229 -8.64 13.12 -12.60
CA SER A 229 -8.84 13.17 -14.04
C SER A 229 -7.92 12.18 -14.77
N LEU A 230 -8.39 11.62 -15.88
CA LEU A 230 -7.64 10.63 -16.66
C LEU A 230 -6.40 11.26 -17.31
N ILE A 231 -5.24 10.63 -17.14
CA ILE A 231 -4.01 10.94 -17.90
C ILE A 231 -3.94 10.02 -19.11
N TRP A 232 -3.95 8.71 -18.88
CA TRP A 232 -3.97 7.70 -19.91
C TRP A 232 -4.67 6.43 -19.43
N LYS A 233 -5.12 5.62 -20.39
CA LYS A 233 -5.62 4.26 -20.17
C LYS A 233 -4.90 3.29 -21.10
N SER A 234 -4.59 2.11 -20.59
CA SER A 234 -3.85 1.09 -21.31
C SER A 234 -4.79 0.08 -21.95
N ASN A 235 -4.71 -0.05 -23.27
CA ASN A 235 -5.38 -1.09 -24.04
C ASN A 235 -4.45 -2.31 -24.17
N VAL A 236 -4.37 -3.12 -23.11
CA VAL A 236 -3.53 -4.31 -23.10
C VAL A 236 -4.16 -5.38 -24.00
N PRO A 237 -3.37 -6.02 -24.91
CA PRO A 237 -3.87 -7.09 -25.76
C PRO A 237 -4.59 -8.18 -24.96
N GLY A 238 -5.78 -8.57 -25.42
CA GLY A 238 -6.64 -9.54 -24.74
C GLY A 238 -7.52 -8.95 -23.63
N ASN A 239 -7.45 -7.65 -23.32
CA ASN A 239 -8.26 -6.97 -22.30
C ASN A 239 -8.34 -7.75 -20.98
N PRO A 240 -7.19 -8.05 -20.34
CA PRO A 240 -7.20 -8.82 -19.11
C PRO A 240 -7.97 -8.10 -18.01
N GLN A 241 -8.79 -8.87 -17.30
CA GLN A 241 -9.45 -8.41 -16.08
C GLN A 241 -8.42 -8.12 -14.99
N ALA A 242 -8.82 -7.31 -14.01
CA ALA A 242 -8.02 -7.04 -12.82
C ALA A 242 -7.57 -8.36 -12.16
N GLY A 243 -6.34 -8.37 -11.66
CA GLY A 243 -5.88 -9.37 -10.71
C GLY A 243 -6.13 -8.91 -9.28
N TYR A 244 -5.43 -9.53 -8.33
CA TYR A 244 -5.47 -9.14 -6.93
C TYR A 244 -4.12 -8.57 -6.45
N ALA A 245 -3.21 -8.32 -7.39
CA ALA A 245 -1.88 -7.78 -7.13
C ALA A 245 -1.85 -6.25 -7.18
N SER A 246 -0.85 -5.67 -6.51
CA SER A 246 -0.57 -4.24 -6.56
C SER A 246 0.64 -3.97 -7.48
N ALA A 247 0.55 -2.93 -8.31
CA ALA A 247 1.61 -2.57 -9.24
C ALA A 247 2.90 -2.13 -8.53
N ILE A 248 4.03 -2.37 -9.19
CA ILE A 248 5.36 -1.86 -8.83
C ILE A 248 5.92 -0.98 -9.97
N THR A 249 6.91 -0.15 -9.67
CA THR A 249 7.65 0.63 -10.65
C THR A 249 9.01 -0.03 -10.94
N ILE A 250 9.42 -0.05 -12.21
CA ILE A 250 10.76 -0.46 -12.62
C ILE A 250 11.31 0.46 -13.71
N ASN A 251 12.61 0.34 -13.98
CA ASN A 251 13.22 0.92 -15.17
C ASN A 251 14.03 -0.15 -15.91
N THR A 252 13.84 -0.26 -17.23
CA THR A 252 14.65 -1.09 -18.10
C THR A 252 15.00 -0.30 -19.35
N GLY A 253 16.29 -0.19 -19.68
CA GLY A 253 16.72 0.49 -20.90
C GLY A 253 16.34 1.97 -20.95
N GLY A 254 16.19 2.63 -19.79
CA GLY A 254 15.75 4.02 -19.68
C GLY A 254 14.23 4.22 -19.71
N ILE A 255 13.45 3.16 -19.95
CA ILE A 255 11.99 3.22 -19.96
C ILE A 255 11.47 2.90 -18.56
N ARG A 256 10.80 3.89 -17.94
CA ARG A 256 10.07 3.70 -16.68
C ARG A 256 8.76 2.96 -16.96
N GLN A 257 8.45 1.97 -16.14
CA GLN A 257 7.33 1.05 -16.39
C GLN A 257 6.56 0.77 -15.11
N TYR A 258 5.26 0.53 -15.26
CA TYR A 258 4.42 -0.10 -14.24
C TYR A 258 4.29 -1.58 -14.55
N VAL A 259 4.57 -2.43 -13.56
CA VAL A 259 4.42 -3.87 -13.67
C VAL A 259 3.35 -4.34 -12.71
N ASN A 260 2.36 -5.07 -13.21
CA ASN A 260 1.31 -5.65 -12.37
C ASN A 260 0.95 -7.06 -12.83
N PHE A 261 0.35 -7.85 -11.94
CA PHE A 261 -0.10 -9.21 -12.21
C PHE A 261 -1.63 -9.25 -12.30
N THR A 262 -2.14 -9.39 -13.53
CA THR A 262 -3.57 -9.42 -13.84
C THR A 262 -4.15 -10.83 -13.80
N HIS A 263 -5.44 -10.98 -14.07
CA HIS A 263 -6.04 -12.29 -14.24
C HIS A 263 -5.42 -13.12 -15.39
N ALA A 264 -4.86 -12.48 -16.42
CA ALA A 264 -4.29 -13.20 -17.56
C ALA A 264 -2.78 -13.43 -17.48
N GLY A 265 -2.06 -12.72 -16.61
CA GLY A 265 -0.60 -12.72 -16.63
C GLY A 265 0.03 -11.46 -16.08
N VAL A 266 1.35 -11.49 -15.93
CA VAL A 266 2.14 -10.29 -15.65
C VAL A 266 2.21 -9.43 -16.90
N MET A 267 2.18 -8.11 -16.72
CA MET A 267 2.29 -7.14 -17.80
C MET A 267 3.21 -5.99 -17.40
N GLY A 268 3.93 -5.44 -18.37
CA GLY A 268 4.69 -4.20 -18.23
C GLY A 268 4.11 -3.10 -19.13
N ILE A 269 3.84 -1.94 -18.53
CA ILE A 269 3.21 -0.77 -19.18
C ILE A 269 4.17 0.42 -19.10
N GLU A 270 4.37 1.13 -20.20
CA GLU A 270 5.17 2.36 -20.24
C GLU A 270 4.52 3.46 -19.37
N ALA A 271 5.27 3.99 -18.41
CA ALA A 271 4.72 4.90 -17.40
C ALA A 271 4.29 6.27 -17.96
N ALA A 272 4.90 6.70 -19.07
CA ALA A 272 4.62 8.01 -19.67
C ALA A 272 3.32 8.04 -20.50
N SER A 273 2.94 6.90 -21.08
CA SER A 273 1.93 6.86 -22.15
C SER A 273 0.81 5.84 -21.91
N GLY A 274 1.02 4.88 -20.99
CA GLY A 274 0.12 3.73 -20.83
C GLY A 274 0.28 2.67 -21.92
N ARG A 275 1.27 2.78 -22.80
CA ARG A 275 1.50 1.81 -23.88
C ARG A 275 1.94 0.46 -23.30
N PRO A 276 1.26 -0.65 -23.62
CA PRO A 276 1.74 -1.99 -23.27
C PRO A 276 3.10 -2.26 -23.91
N LEU A 277 4.05 -2.78 -23.13
CA LEU A 277 5.40 -3.09 -23.59
C LEU A 277 5.60 -4.60 -23.75
N TRP A 278 5.15 -5.38 -22.77
CA TRP A 278 5.33 -6.83 -22.74
C TRP A 278 4.34 -7.49 -21.78
N GLY A 279 4.21 -8.82 -21.88
CA GLY A 279 3.45 -9.63 -20.94
C GLY A 279 3.90 -11.09 -20.95
N ASN A 280 3.56 -11.82 -19.89
CA ASN A 280 3.80 -13.26 -19.79
C ASN A 280 2.74 -13.92 -18.90
N ASP A 281 2.22 -15.08 -19.30
CA ASP A 281 1.14 -15.79 -18.62
C ASP A 281 1.58 -17.13 -18.01
N LYS A 282 2.87 -17.47 -18.09
CA LYS A 282 3.38 -18.80 -17.73
C LYS A 282 3.03 -19.23 -16.30
N ALA A 283 3.04 -18.29 -15.35
CA ALA A 283 2.68 -18.52 -13.96
C ALA A 283 1.30 -17.97 -13.56
N ALA A 284 0.42 -17.68 -14.53
CA ALA A 284 -0.95 -17.25 -14.30
C ALA A 284 -1.90 -18.43 -14.16
N ASN A 285 -2.82 -18.35 -13.18
CA ASN A 285 -3.92 -19.31 -13.04
C ASN A 285 -5.28 -18.64 -13.29
N LYS A 286 -6.36 -19.43 -13.24
CA LYS A 286 -7.74 -18.97 -13.50
C LYS A 286 -8.56 -18.76 -12.22
N THR A 287 -7.91 -18.83 -11.07
CA THR A 287 -8.52 -18.69 -9.76
C THR A 287 -8.11 -17.35 -9.17
N ALA A 288 -6.89 -17.22 -8.63
CA ALA A 288 -6.38 -15.95 -8.11
C ALA A 288 -4.90 -15.75 -8.44
N ASN A 289 -4.61 -14.60 -9.05
CA ASN A 289 -3.26 -14.07 -9.21
C ASN A 289 -3.12 -12.89 -8.23
N CYS A 290 -2.61 -13.18 -7.03
CA CYS A 290 -2.67 -12.29 -5.87
C CYS A 290 -1.32 -11.89 -5.27
N SER A 291 -0.21 -12.33 -5.88
CA SER A 291 1.12 -11.90 -5.47
C SER A 291 1.56 -10.68 -6.28
N ALA A 292 2.01 -9.64 -5.59
CA ALA A 292 2.65 -8.52 -6.27
C ALA A 292 3.98 -9.00 -6.88
N PRO A 293 4.28 -8.65 -8.15
CA PRO A 293 5.55 -9.00 -8.78
C PRO A 293 6.76 -8.52 -7.96
N VAL A 294 7.89 -9.17 -8.17
CA VAL A 294 9.18 -8.82 -7.55
C VAL A 294 10.18 -8.49 -8.65
N PHE A 295 10.78 -7.31 -8.56
CA PHE A 295 11.86 -6.91 -9.45
C PHE A 295 13.20 -7.37 -8.89
N PHE A 296 13.92 -8.18 -9.66
CA PHE A 296 15.27 -8.60 -9.36
C PHE A 296 16.25 -7.80 -10.22
N ALA A 297 16.80 -6.74 -9.62
CA ALA A 297 17.56 -5.70 -10.31
C ALA A 297 18.88 -6.21 -10.92
N GLU A 298 19.59 -7.12 -10.25
CA GLU A 298 20.88 -7.65 -10.71
C GLU A 298 20.78 -8.29 -12.10
N LYS A 299 19.66 -8.96 -12.36
CA LYS A 299 19.34 -9.53 -13.66
C LYS A 299 18.33 -8.71 -14.44
N ASN A 300 17.91 -7.52 -14.01
CA ASN A 300 16.85 -6.76 -14.68
C ASN A 300 15.65 -7.64 -15.09
N SER A 301 15.07 -8.33 -14.10
CA SER A 301 14.06 -9.36 -14.34
C SER A 301 12.89 -9.25 -13.37
N ILE A 302 11.75 -9.81 -13.76
CA ILE A 302 10.53 -9.84 -12.95
C ILE A 302 10.23 -11.28 -12.59
N PHE A 303 10.12 -11.54 -11.29
CA PHE A 303 9.53 -12.77 -10.79
C PHE A 303 8.05 -12.54 -10.43
N TYR A 304 7.20 -13.48 -10.80
CA TYR A 304 5.80 -13.52 -10.42
C TYR A 304 5.36 -14.96 -10.25
N ALA A 305 4.46 -15.21 -9.30
CA ALA A 305 4.01 -16.55 -8.98
C ALA A 305 2.56 -16.57 -8.55
N SER A 306 1.92 -17.72 -8.74
CA SER A 306 0.57 -17.93 -8.25
C SER A 306 0.42 -19.31 -7.62
N GLY A 307 -0.48 -19.38 -6.64
CA GLY A 307 -0.81 -20.60 -5.94
C GLY A 307 -1.65 -21.55 -6.79
N TYR A 308 -2.54 -22.30 -6.13
CA TYR A 308 -3.44 -23.25 -6.81
C TYR A 308 -2.71 -24.27 -7.69
N GLY A 309 -1.52 -24.70 -7.25
CA GLY A 309 -0.70 -25.69 -7.96
C GLY A 309 0.06 -25.15 -9.18
N THR A 310 0.11 -23.84 -9.39
CA THR A 310 0.70 -23.26 -10.60
C THR A 310 2.22 -23.15 -10.52
N GLY A 311 2.75 -22.30 -9.64
CA GLY A 311 4.19 -22.06 -9.53
C GLY A 311 4.57 -20.62 -9.88
N GLY A 312 5.85 -20.42 -10.20
CA GLY A 312 6.44 -19.12 -10.46
C GLY A 312 7.26 -19.07 -11.75
N ALA A 313 7.41 -17.87 -12.30
CA ALA A 313 8.19 -17.63 -13.50
C ALA A 313 9.05 -16.37 -13.34
N LEU A 314 10.25 -16.43 -13.92
CA LEU A 314 11.14 -15.28 -14.04
C LEU A 314 11.20 -14.84 -15.50
N VAL A 315 10.89 -13.57 -15.74
CA VAL A 315 10.95 -12.91 -17.05
C VAL A 315 12.14 -11.97 -17.05
N GLN A 316 13.12 -12.28 -17.88
CA GLN A 316 14.28 -11.45 -18.15
C GLN A 316 13.87 -10.28 -19.06
N LEU A 317 14.23 -9.06 -18.68
CA LEU A 317 13.94 -7.87 -19.47
C LEU A 317 15.23 -7.33 -20.10
N SER A 318 15.12 -6.76 -21.29
CA SER A 318 16.22 -6.04 -21.94
C SER A 318 15.70 -4.86 -22.75
N ALA A 319 16.55 -3.86 -22.95
CA ALA A 319 16.23 -2.76 -23.86
C ALA A 319 15.96 -3.30 -25.28
N ALA A 320 15.04 -2.68 -25.99
CA ALA A 320 14.73 -2.96 -27.38
C ALA A 320 14.52 -1.63 -28.15
N GLN A 321 14.55 -1.69 -29.48
CA GLN A 321 14.21 -0.52 -30.28
C GLN A 321 12.75 -0.13 -30.01
N ASN A 322 12.53 1.07 -29.47
CA ASN A 322 11.21 1.61 -29.10
C ASN A 322 10.43 0.80 -28.03
N GLY A 323 11.13 0.05 -27.17
CA GLY A 323 10.45 -0.71 -26.12
C GLY A 323 11.38 -1.55 -25.25
N VAL A 324 10.79 -2.60 -24.68
CA VAL A 324 11.46 -3.55 -23.79
C VAL A 324 11.14 -4.95 -24.29
N ASN A 325 12.17 -5.75 -24.50
CA ASN A 325 12.01 -7.18 -24.78
C ASN A 325 11.85 -7.92 -23.46
N ALA A 326 10.99 -8.93 -23.45
CA ALA A 326 10.74 -9.80 -22.31
C ALA A 326 10.88 -11.26 -22.75
N GLN A 327 11.75 -12.01 -22.07
CA GLN A 327 11.99 -13.42 -22.34
C GLN A 327 11.79 -14.24 -21.07
N LEU A 328 11.04 -15.34 -21.15
CA LEU A 328 10.97 -16.29 -20.05
C LEU A 328 12.38 -16.88 -19.82
N ALA A 329 12.97 -16.60 -18.67
CA ALA A 329 14.25 -17.16 -18.27
C ALA A 329 14.06 -18.57 -17.69
N PHE A 330 13.13 -18.72 -16.75
CA PHE A 330 12.72 -20.01 -16.24
C PHE A 330 11.30 -19.98 -15.68
N PHE A 331 10.75 -21.19 -15.54
CA PHE A 331 9.56 -21.48 -14.76
C PHE A 331 9.92 -22.50 -13.68
N THR A 332 9.33 -22.39 -12.49
CA THR A 332 9.52 -23.31 -11.38
C THR A 332 8.16 -23.70 -10.78
N PRO A 333 7.85 -25.01 -10.63
CA PRO A 333 6.63 -25.45 -9.95
C PRO A 333 6.73 -25.33 -8.42
N GLU A 334 7.91 -25.01 -7.87
CA GLU A 334 8.18 -25.05 -6.44
C GLU A 334 7.62 -23.84 -5.70
N MET A 335 7.72 -22.64 -6.28
CA MET A 335 7.21 -21.40 -5.69
C MET A 335 5.76 -21.15 -6.11
N LYS A 336 4.80 -21.80 -5.44
CA LYS A 336 3.36 -21.59 -5.65
C LYS A 336 2.83 -20.54 -4.69
N ASN A 337 3.37 -19.31 -4.77
CA ASN A 337 3.02 -18.29 -3.80
C ASN A 337 1.53 -17.95 -3.86
N HIS A 338 0.85 -18.11 -2.74
CA HIS A 338 -0.57 -17.79 -2.60
C HIS A 338 -0.70 -16.40 -1.96
N HIS A 339 -1.24 -16.31 -0.74
CA HIS A 339 -1.28 -15.07 0.04
C HIS A 339 0.07 -14.70 0.69
N GLY A 340 0.21 -13.46 1.17
CA GLY A 340 1.38 -13.00 1.95
C GLY A 340 2.51 -12.35 1.12
N GLY A 341 2.53 -12.55 -0.20
CA GLY A 341 3.51 -11.96 -1.10
C GLY A 341 4.89 -12.64 -1.06
N MET A 342 5.86 -12.04 -1.76
CA MET A 342 7.22 -12.56 -1.89
C MET A 342 8.23 -11.45 -1.57
N VAL A 343 9.38 -11.83 -1.02
CA VAL A 343 10.48 -10.91 -0.68
C VAL A 343 11.77 -11.43 -1.26
N GLU A 344 12.51 -10.57 -1.96
CA GLU A 344 13.83 -10.88 -2.49
C GLU A 344 14.90 -10.27 -1.58
N VAL A 345 15.89 -11.08 -1.20
CA VAL A 345 17.05 -10.69 -0.41
C VAL A 345 18.28 -11.41 -0.98
N ASP A 346 19.29 -10.66 -1.39
CA ASP A 346 20.59 -11.17 -1.87
C ASP A 346 20.49 -12.24 -2.97
N GLY A 347 19.56 -12.07 -3.93
CA GLY A 347 19.37 -13.01 -5.03
C GLY A 347 18.55 -14.25 -4.67
N PHE A 348 18.03 -14.32 -3.45
CA PHE A 348 17.12 -15.37 -2.99
C PHE A 348 15.71 -14.82 -2.81
N LEU A 349 14.72 -15.61 -3.21
CA LEU A 349 13.31 -15.25 -3.07
C LEU A 349 12.64 -16.11 -2.01
N TYR A 350 12.03 -15.45 -1.04
CA TYR A 350 11.27 -16.03 0.05
C TYR A 350 9.78 -15.81 -0.21
N GLY A 351 8.97 -16.86 -0.02
CA GLY A 351 7.53 -16.81 -0.23
C GLY A 351 6.79 -17.90 0.51
N ALA A 352 5.48 -17.75 0.63
CA ALA A 352 4.57 -18.71 1.24
C ALA A 352 3.92 -19.55 0.14
N SER A 353 4.46 -20.74 -0.10
CA SER A 353 4.01 -21.66 -1.15
C SER A 353 2.91 -22.60 -0.66
N ASP A 354 1.94 -22.86 -1.54
CA ASP A 354 0.89 -23.84 -1.27
C ASP A 354 1.38 -25.29 -1.30
N PRO A 355 0.89 -26.17 -0.39
CA PRO A 355 0.06 -25.86 0.78
C PRO A 355 0.90 -25.59 2.04
N GLY A 356 0.98 -24.32 2.45
CA GLY A 356 1.47 -23.92 3.79
C GLY A 356 2.96 -24.16 4.06
N VAL A 357 3.83 -23.85 3.10
CA VAL A 357 5.28 -24.01 3.21
C VAL A 357 5.96 -22.66 3.01
N LEU A 358 6.81 -22.25 3.95
CA LEU A 358 7.77 -21.17 3.71
C LEU A 358 8.90 -21.74 2.86
N ILE A 359 9.16 -21.12 1.72
CA ILE A 359 10.14 -21.61 0.74
C ILE A 359 11.12 -20.50 0.38
N CYS A 360 12.38 -20.90 0.19
CA CYS A 360 13.41 -20.08 -0.42
C CYS A 360 13.85 -20.70 -1.75
N ILE A 361 13.87 -19.91 -2.81
CA ILE A 361 14.46 -20.29 -4.11
C ILE A 361 15.61 -19.36 -4.48
N ASN A 362 16.59 -19.87 -5.21
CA ASN A 362 17.63 -19.07 -5.83
C ASN A 362 17.09 -18.46 -7.14
N LEU A 363 17.01 -17.13 -7.23
CA LEU A 363 16.49 -16.45 -8.42
C LEU A 363 17.39 -16.57 -9.64
N SER A 364 18.63 -17.02 -9.48
CA SER A 364 19.51 -17.22 -10.62
C SER A 364 19.14 -18.44 -11.47
N ASN A 365 18.52 -19.46 -10.89
CA ASN A 365 18.22 -20.73 -11.55
C ASN A 365 16.86 -21.36 -11.19
N GLY A 366 16.09 -20.76 -10.28
CA GLY A 366 14.77 -21.22 -9.87
C GLY A 366 14.76 -22.45 -8.95
N GLN A 367 15.92 -22.90 -8.49
CA GLN A 367 16.04 -24.07 -7.61
C GLN A 367 15.70 -23.72 -6.17
N THR A 368 15.04 -24.64 -5.48
CA THR A 368 14.80 -24.57 -4.04
C THR A 368 16.11 -24.64 -3.28
N VAL A 369 16.31 -23.70 -2.35
CA VAL A 369 17.40 -23.70 -1.38
C VAL A 369 16.96 -24.44 -0.12
N TRP A 370 15.76 -24.12 0.39
CA TRP A 370 15.13 -24.80 1.52
C TRP A 370 13.61 -24.61 1.51
N GLN A 371 12.91 -25.48 2.25
CA GLN A 371 11.48 -25.44 2.51
C GLN A 371 11.21 -25.82 3.96
N ASP A 372 10.31 -25.11 4.63
CA ASP A 372 9.89 -25.41 6.00
C ASP A 372 8.37 -25.23 6.16
N ARG A 373 7.74 -26.11 6.94
CA ARG A 373 6.31 -26.03 7.29
C ARG A 373 6.07 -25.15 8.52
N SER A 374 7.11 -24.92 9.32
CA SER A 374 7.09 -24.04 10.47
C SER A 374 7.53 -22.63 10.10
N VAL A 375 6.85 -21.63 10.68
CA VAL A 375 7.24 -20.22 10.57
C VAL A 375 7.77 -19.79 11.93
N GLY A 376 9.10 -19.68 12.05
CA GLY A 376 9.76 -19.27 13.30
C GLY A 376 10.28 -20.43 14.11
#